data_AF-Q309B9-F1
#
_entry.id   AF-Q309B9-F1
#
_cell.length_a   1.000
_cell.length_b   1.000
_cell.length_c   1.000
_cell.angle_alpha   90.00
_cell.angle_beta   90.00
_cell.angle_gamma   90.00
#
_symmetry.space_group_name_H-M   'P 1'
#
loop_
_entity.id
_entity.type
_entity.pdbx_description
1 polymer ?
#
loop_
_entity_poly.entity_id
_entity_poly.type
_entity_poly.pdbx_seq_one_letter_code
_entity_poly.pdbx_strand_id
1 'polypeptide(L)'
;QKKNRNKCQYCRFHKCLSVGMSHNAIRFGRMPQAEKLKLKAESKMVEKEVASPMLDDHKILVRQIHEAYMKNFNMNKAKARLILTGKTSKPPFIIHDMETFQLAERTLAAHMVNGDYPEPESGLQGGEVVPAGGCVELQQRKAEARLFHCCQSTSVETVTELTEFAKAVPGFQSLDLNDQVTLLKYGVYEALFTLLASCMNKDGLLVARGGGFITREFLKSLRRPFSDMMEPKFQFATRFNSLELDDSDLALFVAAIICCGDRPGLVDVPLVEQLQESLVQALRLHLLANHPDENFLFPRLLQKLADLRELVTEHAQLVQEIKTTEDTSL
;
A
#
# COMPACT_ATOMS: atom_id res chain seq x y z
N GLN A 1 0.15 -49.44 -41.37
CA GLN A 1 0.51 -49.78 -39.97
C GLN A 1 1.17 -48.57 -39.29
N LYS A 2 0.44 -47.84 -38.43
CA LYS A 2 1.00 -46.71 -37.66
C LYS A 2 1.88 -47.27 -36.52
N LYS A 3 3.20 -47.18 -36.66
CA LYS A 3 4.17 -47.61 -35.63
C LYS A 3 4.01 -46.73 -34.38
N ASN A 4 3.60 -47.37 -33.30
CA ASN A 4 3.36 -46.79 -31.98
C ASN A 4 4.62 -46.06 -31.46
N ARG A 5 4.63 -44.71 -31.56
CA ARG A 5 5.69 -43.85 -31.02
C ARG A 5 5.43 -43.59 -29.54
N ASN A 6 5.66 -44.59 -28.69
CA ASN A 6 5.87 -44.36 -27.26
C ASN A 6 7.10 -45.15 -26.83
N LYS A 7 8.27 -44.64 -27.26
CA LYS A 7 9.59 -45.14 -26.87
C LYS A 7 9.83 -44.74 -25.42
N CYS A 8 10.30 -45.72 -24.63
CA CYS A 8 10.39 -45.67 -23.18
C CYS A 8 10.96 -44.36 -22.61
N GLN A 9 10.63 -44.08 -21.36
CA GLN A 9 11.09 -42.88 -20.64
C GLN A 9 12.61 -42.70 -20.72
N TYR A 10 13.38 -43.80 -20.64
CA TYR A 10 14.83 -43.81 -20.81
C TYR A 10 15.29 -43.31 -22.20
N CYS A 11 14.70 -43.82 -23.28
CA CYS A 11 15.02 -43.39 -24.65
C CYS A 11 14.60 -41.94 -24.92
N ARG A 12 13.53 -41.46 -24.27
CA ARG A 12 13.12 -40.05 -24.35
C ARG A 12 14.11 -39.14 -23.62
N PHE A 13 14.53 -39.52 -22.42
CA PHE A 13 15.48 -38.76 -21.62
C PHE A 13 16.84 -38.61 -22.31
N HIS A 14 17.39 -39.72 -22.83
CA HIS A 14 18.62 -39.69 -23.63
C HIS A 14 18.53 -38.80 -24.85
N LYS A 15 17.37 -38.78 -25.52
CA LYS A 15 17.17 -37.87 -26.65
C LYS A 15 17.17 -36.40 -26.21
N CYS A 16 16.55 -36.06 -25.08
CA CYS A 16 16.59 -34.69 -24.54
C CYS A 16 18.02 -34.24 -24.23
N LEU A 17 18.85 -35.09 -23.62
CA LEU A 17 20.27 -34.80 -23.39
C LEU A 17 21.02 -34.62 -24.71
N SER A 18 20.77 -35.49 -25.70
CA SER A 18 21.44 -35.42 -27.01
C SER A 18 21.16 -34.15 -27.81
N VAL A 19 20.01 -33.50 -27.59
CA VAL A 19 19.68 -32.21 -28.23
C VAL A 19 20.11 -31.00 -27.39
N GLY A 20 20.95 -31.20 -26.38
CA GLY A 20 21.57 -30.13 -25.59
C GLY A 20 20.71 -29.57 -24.47
N MET A 21 19.65 -30.26 -24.05
CA MET A 21 18.87 -29.82 -22.88
C MET A 21 19.69 -30.05 -21.61
N SER A 22 19.88 -28.99 -20.83
CA SER A 22 20.59 -29.07 -19.55
C SER A 22 19.86 -30.00 -18.57
N HIS A 23 20.60 -30.98 -18.06
CA HIS A 23 20.15 -31.89 -17.01
C HIS A 23 19.69 -31.15 -15.74
N ASN A 24 20.29 -29.99 -15.47
CA ASN A 24 20.05 -29.19 -14.27
C ASN A 24 18.99 -28.08 -14.50
N ALA A 25 18.48 -27.93 -15.72
CA ALA A 25 17.46 -26.93 -16.07
C ALA A 25 16.04 -27.51 -16.04
N ILE A 26 15.73 -28.31 -15.01
CA ILE A 26 14.34 -28.68 -14.72
C ILE A 26 13.63 -27.40 -14.28
N ARG A 27 12.87 -26.77 -15.18
CA ARG A 27 11.85 -25.81 -14.75
C ARG A 27 10.89 -26.59 -13.86
N PHE A 28 10.81 -26.23 -12.57
CA PHE A 28 9.79 -26.71 -11.65
C PHE A 28 8.42 -26.31 -12.20
N GLY A 29 7.86 -27.11 -13.09
CA GLY A 29 6.51 -26.93 -13.60
C GLY A 29 5.51 -27.32 -12.52
N ARG A 30 5.23 -28.63 -12.44
CA ARG A 30 4.38 -29.22 -11.40
C ARG A 30 5.27 -30.00 -10.43
N MET A 31 5.46 -29.45 -9.23
CA MET A 31 6.19 -30.10 -8.15
C MET A 31 5.52 -31.44 -7.80
N PRO A 32 6.26 -32.56 -7.80
CA PRO A 32 5.75 -33.86 -7.34
C PRO A 32 5.18 -33.75 -5.92
N GLN A 33 4.04 -34.40 -5.66
CA GLN A 33 3.36 -34.32 -4.37
C GLN A 33 4.26 -34.76 -3.20
N ALA A 34 5.17 -35.72 -3.43
CA ALA A 34 6.16 -36.14 -2.45
C ALA A 34 7.15 -35.04 -2.06
N GLU A 35 7.57 -34.21 -3.02
CA GLU A 35 8.50 -33.10 -2.80
C GLU A 35 7.80 -31.92 -2.12
N LYS A 36 6.54 -31.65 -2.50
CA LYS A 36 5.66 -30.72 -1.78
C LYS A 36 5.41 -31.14 -0.33
N LEU A 37 5.24 -32.45 -0.09
CA LEU A 37 5.07 -32.99 1.26
C LEU A 37 6.38 -32.95 2.07
N LYS A 38 7.53 -33.18 1.44
CA LYS A 38 8.84 -32.99 2.08
C LYS A 38 9.08 -31.54 2.48
N LEU A 39 8.86 -30.58 1.58
CA LEU A 39 8.98 -29.16 1.91
C LEU A 39 8.00 -28.73 3.02
N LYS A 40 6.78 -29.27 3.02
CA LYS A 40 5.81 -29.08 4.12
C LYS A 40 6.27 -29.71 5.44
N ALA A 41 6.89 -30.87 5.39
CA ALA A 41 7.41 -31.55 6.57
C ALA A 41 8.67 -30.85 7.12
N GLU A 42 9.58 -30.43 6.25
CA GLU A 42 10.77 -29.64 6.59
C GLU A 42 10.37 -28.28 7.21
N SER A 43 9.36 -27.60 6.65
CA SER A 43 8.80 -26.38 7.26
C SER A 43 8.25 -26.63 8.67
N LYS A 44 7.50 -27.73 8.86
CA LYS A 44 6.97 -28.13 10.17
C LYS A 44 8.03 -28.59 11.17
N MET A 45 9.16 -29.13 10.71
CA MET A 45 10.27 -29.55 11.58
C MET A 45 11.06 -28.33 12.07
N VAL A 46 11.32 -27.35 11.19
CA VAL A 46 11.92 -26.06 11.56
C VAL A 46 11.05 -25.30 12.58
N GLU A 47 9.72 -25.39 12.46
CA GLU A 47 8.77 -24.82 13.43
C GLU A 47 8.83 -25.47 14.83
N LYS A 48 9.27 -26.72 14.93
CA LYS A 48 9.21 -27.50 16.17
C LYS A 48 10.47 -27.39 17.04
N GLU A 49 11.62 -27.06 16.47
CA GLU A 49 12.89 -26.92 17.19
C GLU A 49 13.07 -25.56 17.91
N VAL A 50 12.27 -24.53 17.59
CA VAL A 50 12.39 -23.15 18.14
C VAL A 50 11.45 -22.90 19.34
N ALA A 51 10.72 -23.91 19.80
CA ALA A 51 9.35 -23.72 20.26
C ALA A 51 9.06 -23.50 21.77
N SER A 52 9.96 -23.01 22.63
CA SER A 52 9.59 -22.90 24.08
C SER A 52 9.92 -21.62 24.84
N PRO A 53 10.91 -20.78 24.47
CA PRO A 53 11.02 -19.42 25.00
C PRO A 53 10.87 -18.31 23.93
N MET A 54 11.46 -18.48 22.75
CA MET A 54 11.44 -17.46 21.70
C MET A 54 10.03 -17.21 21.13
N LEU A 55 9.15 -18.21 21.14
CA LEU A 55 7.78 -18.07 20.62
C LEU A 55 6.93 -17.09 21.44
N ASP A 56 7.18 -17.00 22.75
CA ASP A 56 6.42 -16.09 23.62
C ASP A 56 6.87 -14.64 23.44
N ASP A 57 8.17 -14.40 23.26
CA ASP A 57 8.72 -13.09 22.93
C ASP A 57 8.17 -12.56 21.59
N HIS A 58 8.04 -13.42 20.58
CA HIS A 58 7.45 -13.03 19.28
C HIS A 58 5.98 -12.63 19.41
N LYS A 59 5.18 -13.34 20.22
CA LYS A 59 3.78 -12.98 20.44
C LYS A 59 3.64 -11.63 21.14
N ILE A 60 4.55 -11.34 22.09
CA ILE A 60 4.60 -10.03 22.76
C ILE A 60 4.93 -8.94 21.75
N LEU A 61 5.93 -9.14 20.90
CA LEU A 61 6.30 -8.20 19.85
C LEU A 61 5.14 -7.91 18.88
N VAL A 62 4.48 -8.97 18.38
CA VAL A 62 3.31 -8.83 17.50
C VAL A 62 2.20 -8.03 18.17
N ARG A 63 1.91 -8.34 19.44
CA ARG A 63 0.89 -7.63 20.21
C ARG A 63 1.25 -6.15 20.39
N GLN A 64 2.48 -5.83 20.77
CA GLN A 64 2.95 -4.45 20.95
C GLN A 64 2.83 -3.65 19.65
N ILE A 65 3.25 -4.22 18.52
CA ILE A 65 3.18 -3.57 17.22
C ILE A 65 1.72 -3.37 16.78
N HIS A 66 0.86 -4.37 16.98
CA HIS A 66 -0.56 -4.24 16.67
C HIS A 66 -1.27 -3.20 17.55
N GLU A 67 -0.98 -3.16 18.86
CA GLU A 67 -1.51 -2.13 19.76
C GLU A 67 -1.02 -0.72 19.36
N ALA A 68 0.25 -0.58 19.00
CA ALA A 68 0.81 0.66 18.47
C ALA A 68 0.13 1.10 17.16
N TYR A 69 -0.13 0.17 16.24
CA TYR A 69 -0.85 0.45 14.99
C TYR A 69 -2.27 0.96 15.29
N MET A 70 -3.02 0.24 16.13
CA MET A 70 -4.40 0.58 16.46
C MET A 70 -4.53 1.90 17.22
N LYS A 71 -3.49 2.30 17.97
CA LYS A 71 -3.43 3.57 18.69
C LYS A 71 -3.13 4.76 17.78
N ASN A 72 -2.20 4.61 16.84
CA ASN A 72 -1.68 5.73 16.05
C ASN A 72 -2.48 6.01 14.77
N PHE A 73 -3.14 5.01 14.18
CA PHE A 73 -3.92 5.20 12.96
C PHE A 73 -5.42 5.40 13.25
N ASN A 74 -5.93 6.56 12.85
CA ASN A 74 -7.35 6.89 13.01
C ASN A 74 -8.26 5.94 12.21
N MET A 75 -7.87 5.67 10.96
CA MET A 75 -8.55 4.75 10.05
C MET A 75 -7.75 3.47 9.90
N ASN A 76 -8.36 2.34 10.26
CA ASN A 76 -7.78 1.00 10.09
C ASN A 76 -8.64 0.18 9.11
N LYS A 77 -8.15 -0.99 8.69
CA LYS A 77 -8.80 -1.81 7.67
C LYS A 77 -10.14 -2.32 8.14
N ALA A 78 -10.28 -2.75 9.40
CA ALA A 78 -11.56 -3.18 9.95
C ALA A 78 -12.64 -2.08 9.88
N LYS A 79 -12.30 -0.85 10.31
CA LYS A 79 -13.19 0.33 10.22
C LYS A 79 -13.53 0.66 8.77
N ALA A 80 -12.53 0.71 7.88
CA ALA A 80 -12.74 1.00 6.47
C ALA A 80 -13.66 -0.04 5.81
N ARG A 81 -13.48 -1.33 6.12
CA ARG A 81 -14.33 -2.42 5.60
C ARG A 81 -15.77 -2.32 6.11
N LEU A 82 -15.98 -1.93 7.36
CA LEU A 82 -17.32 -1.72 7.90
C LEU A 82 -18.08 -0.65 7.09
N ILE A 83 -17.39 0.45 6.75
CA ILE A 83 -17.95 1.54 5.95
C ILE A 83 -18.19 1.10 4.51
N LEU A 84 -17.17 0.53 3.85
CA LEU A 84 -17.24 0.11 2.44
C LEU A 84 -18.26 -1.01 2.18
N THR A 85 -18.59 -1.81 3.18
CA THR A 85 -19.61 -2.87 3.07
C THR A 85 -21.01 -2.43 3.49
N GLY A 86 -21.20 -1.13 3.79
CA GLY A 86 -22.51 -0.56 4.17
C GLY A 86 -23.00 -0.99 5.55
N LYS A 87 -22.11 -1.48 6.42
CA LYS A 87 -22.44 -1.94 7.78
C LYS A 87 -22.27 -0.85 8.85
N THR A 88 -21.96 0.39 8.44
CA THR A 88 -21.86 1.56 9.31
C THR A 88 -23.23 2.22 9.51
N SER A 89 -23.44 2.85 10.67
CA SER A 89 -24.66 3.63 10.96
C SER A 89 -24.71 4.98 10.23
N LYS A 90 -23.54 5.50 9.82
CA LYS A 90 -23.42 6.76 9.07
C LYS A 90 -22.72 6.47 7.74
N PRO A 91 -23.46 6.40 6.62
CA PRO A 91 -22.86 6.17 5.31
C PRO A 91 -22.02 7.38 4.87
N PRO A 92 -20.95 7.16 4.09
CA PRO A 92 -20.13 8.25 3.57
C PRO A 92 -20.89 9.06 2.52
N PHE A 93 -20.59 10.35 2.42
CA PHE A 93 -21.04 11.20 1.32
C PHE A 93 -20.34 10.77 0.01
N ILE A 94 -21.11 10.49 -1.04
CA ILE A 94 -20.57 9.98 -2.30
C ILE A 94 -20.17 11.14 -3.21
N ILE A 95 -18.94 11.11 -3.72
CA ILE A 95 -18.36 12.11 -4.63
C ILE A 95 -18.12 11.42 -5.97
N HIS A 96 -18.92 11.76 -6.98
CA HIS A 96 -18.90 11.11 -8.30
C HIS A 96 -18.82 12.10 -9.47
N ASP A 97 -18.87 13.40 -9.19
CA ASP A 97 -18.73 14.47 -10.18
C ASP A 97 -18.27 15.77 -9.48
N MET A 98 -18.14 16.83 -10.26
CA MET A 98 -17.67 18.12 -9.76
C MET A 98 -18.68 18.80 -8.82
N GLU A 99 -19.99 18.58 -9.01
CA GLU A 99 -21.04 19.17 -8.17
C GLU A 99 -21.01 18.56 -6.77
N THR A 100 -20.98 17.23 -6.70
CA THR A 100 -20.85 16.48 -5.44
C THR A 100 -19.52 16.76 -4.76
N PHE A 101 -18.42 16.94 -5.51
CA PHE A 101 -17.14 17.37 -4.93
C PHE A 101 -17.25 18.74 -4.26
N GLN A 102 -17.82 19.75 -4.91
CA GLN A 102 -17.97 21.09 -4.33
C GLN A 102 -18.92 21.11 -3.12
N LEU A 103 -19.89 20.19 -3.06
CA LEU A 103 -20.74 20.02 -1.88
C LEU A 103 -19.99 19.35 -0.74
N ALA A 104 -19.18 18.33 -1.04
CA ALA A 104 -18.29 17.68 -0.09
C ALA A 104 -17.27 18.67 0.50
N GLU A 105 -16.67 19.53 -0.33
CA GLU A 105 -15.74 20.57 0.15
C GLU A 105 -16.40 21.44 1.22
N ARG A 106 -17.65 21.89 1.01
CA ARG A 106 -18.37 22.74 1.97
C ARG A 106 -18.80 22.01 3.24
N THR A 107 -19.08 20.72 3.17
CA THR A 107 -19.68 19.95 4.27
C THR A 107 -18.64 19.16 5.07
N LEU A 108 -17.53 18.78 4.43
CA LEU A 108 -16.42 18.00 4.99
C LEU A 108 -15.16 18.86 5.19
N ALA A 109 -15.18 20.17 4.91
CA ALA A 109 -14.05 21.10 5.08
C ALA A 109 -13.30 20.91 6.40
N ALA A 110 -14.04 20.81 7.52
CA ALA A 110 -13.45 20.62 8.86
C ALA A 110 -12.65 19.32 9.02
N HIS A 111 -12.81 18.35 8.11
CA HIS A 111 -12.08 17.08 8.05
C HIS A 111 -11.19 16.94 6.81
N MET A 112 -11.19 17.91 5.90
CA MET A 112 -10.43 17.88 4.64
C MET A 112 -9.29 18.90 4.62
N VAL A 113 -9.37 20.00 5.40
CA VAL A 113 -8.37 21.08 5.39
C VAL A 113 -8.25 21.74 6.77
N ASN A 114 -7.04 21.76 7.33
CA ASN A 114 -6.64 22.57 8.51
C ASN A 114 -5.68 23.70 8.08
N GLY A 115 -5.94 24.34 6.95
CA GLY A 115 -5.13 25.41 6.37
C GLY A 115 -5.99 26.57 5.91
N ASP A 116 -5.60 27.78 6.31
CA ASP A 116 -6.24 29.05 5.97
C ASP A 116 -6.40 29.19 4.45
N TYR A 117 -7.64 29.15 3.97
CA TYR A 117 -8.01 29.71 2.68
C TYR A 117 -8.54 31.13 2.89
N PRO A 118 -8.26 32.08 1.98
CA PRO A 118 -8.95 33.36 1.99
C PRO A 118 -10.44 33.09 1.79
N GLU A 119 -11.26 33.68 2.65
CA GLU A 119 -12.71 33.79 2.49
C GLU A 119 -13.08 34.14 1.04
N PRO A 120 -14.15 33.56 0.47
CA PRO A 120 -14.63 33.99 -0.84
C PRO A 120 -15.11 35.44 -0.72
N GLU A 121 -14.42 36.37 -1.37
CA GLU A 121 -14.86 37.76 -1.45
C GLU A 121 -16.30 37.83 -1.98
N SER A 122 -17.23 38.14 -1.09
CA SER A 122 -18.55 38.62 -1.43
C SER A 122 -18.42 40.00 -2.08
N GLY A 123 -18.23 40.00 -3.40
CA GLY A 123 -18.13 41.20 -4.23
C GLY A 123 -19.06 41.12 -5.44
N LEU A 124 -20.33 41.50 -5.26
CA LEU A 124 -21.18 41.92 -6.37
C LEU A 124 -20.68 43.28 -6.87
N GLN A 125 -20.03 43.34 -8.03
CA GLN A 125 -20.02 44.56 -8.85
C GLN A 125 -19.70 44.29 -10.33
N GLY A 126 -20.74 44.44 -11.15
CA GLY A 126 -20.72 45.18 -12.41
C GLY A 126 -19.72 44.79 -13.51
N GLY A 127 -20.19 44.00 -14.47
CA GLY A 127 -19.99 44.26 -15.90
C GLY A 127 -18.69 43.82 -16.54
N GLU A 128 -18.68 42.60 -17.09
CA GLU A 128 -18.19 42.29 -18.44
C GLU A 128 -18.64 40.87 -18.81
N VAL A 129 -19.26 40.71 -19.98
CA VAL A 129 -19.73 39.40 -20.47
C VAL A 129 -18.51 38.63 -21.01
N VAL A 130 -17.82 37.93 -20.12
CA VAL A 130 -16.76 36.97 -20.47
C VAL A 130 -17.43 35.77 -21.19
N PRO A 131 -16.82 35.18 -22.24
CA PRO A 131 -17.40 34.03 -22.92
C PRO A 131 -17.60 32.88 -21.92
N ALA A 132 -18.83 32.36 -21.83
CA ALA A 132 -19.22 31.35 -20.82
C ALA A 132 -18.34 30.08 -20.80
N GLY A 133 -17.60 29.79 -21.89
CA GLY A 133 -16.67 28.67 -21.96
C GLY A 133 -15.38 28.83 -21.16
N GLY A 134 -14.85 30.05 -20.98
CA GLY A 134 -13.59 30.27 -20.26
C GLY A 134 -13.72 30.24 -18.74
N CYS A 135 -14.91 30.56 -18.22
CA CYS A 135 -15.19 30.58 -16.78
C CYS A 135 -15.30 29.16 -16.19
N VAL A 136 -15.95 28.24 -16.92
CA VAL A 136 -16.15 26.85 -16.49
C VAL A 136 -14.83 26.09 -16.44
N GLU A 137 -13.98 26.24 -17.47
CA GLU A 137 -12.68 25.55 -17.51
C GLU A 137 -11.73 26.05 -16.41
N LEU A 138 -11.70 27.36 -16.14
CA LEU A 138 -10.91 27.92 -15.04
C LEU A 138 -11.41 27.45 -13.67
N GLN A 139 -12.72 27.37 -13.48
CA GLN A 139 -13.34 26.88 -12.24
C GLN A 139 -13.05 25.39 -12.02
N GLN A 140 -13.03 24.60 -13.09
CA GLN A 140 -12.66 23.19 -13.06
C GLN A 140 -11.17 22.99 -12.70
N ARG A 141 -10.26 23.77 -13.32
CA ARG A 141 -8.83 23.75 -12.99
C ARG A 141 -8.58 24.07 -11.52
N LYS A 142 -9.28 25.08 -10.97
CA LYS A 142 -9.22 25.42 -9.55
C LYS A 142 -9.73 24.29 -8.64
N ALA A 143 -10.77 23.58 -9.04
CA ALA A 143 -11.31 22.47 -8.25
C ALA A 143 -10.39 21.25 -8.22
N GLU A 144 -9.76 20.91 -9.34
CA GLU A 144 -8.75 19.83 -9.39
C GLU A 144 -7.52 20.15 -8.55
N ALA A 145 -7.06 21.41 -8.57
CA ALA A 145 -5.98 21.86 -7.69
C ALA A 145 -6.37 21.73 -6.20
N ARG A 146 -7.63 22.05 -5.84
CA ARG A 146 -8.12 21.85 -4.46
C ARG A 146 -8.22 20.38 -4.08
N LEU A 147 -8.66 19.50 -4.98
CA LEU A 147 -8.63 18.05 -4.75
C LEU A 147 -7.21 17.57 -4.47
N PHE A 148 -6.24 18.02 -5.28
CA PHE A 148 -4.84 17.68 -5.09
C PHE A 148 -4.28 18.21 -3.77
N HIS A 149 -4.63 19.44 -3.39
CA HIS A 149 -4.30 19.99 -2.08
C HIS A 149 -4.87 19.13 -0.94
N CYS A 150 -6.14 18.70 -1.03
CA CYS A 150 -6.76 17.81 -0.04
C CYS A 150 -6.02 16.46 0.07
N CYS A 151 -5.58 15.90 -1.07
CA CYS A 151 -4.77 14.68 -1.08
C CYS A 151 -3.42 14.90 -0.37
N GLN A 152 -2.77 16.04 -0.60
CA GLN A 152 -1.51 16.38 0.08
C GLN A 152 -1.72 16.56 1.59
N SER A 153 -2.74 17.33 2.02
CA SER A 153 -3.04 17.52 3.44
C SER A 153 -3.29 16.18 4.15
N THR A 154 -4.07 15.29 3.53
CA THR A 154 -4.31 13.93 4.05
C THR A 154 -3.01 13.12 4.14
N SER A 155 -2.12 13.26 3.15
CA SER A 155 -0.82 12.57 3.14
C SER A 155 0.08 13.07 4.28
N VAL A 156 0.10 14.38 4.55
CA VAL A 156 0.86 14.97 5.68
C VAL A 156 0.36 14.45 7.03
N GLU A 157 -0.97 14.37 7.22
CA GLU A 157 -1.55 13.75 8.41
C GLU A 157 -1.10 12.29 8.55
N THR A 158 -1.17 11.51 7.47
CA THR A 158 -0.79 10.09 7.49
C THR A 158 0.71 9.89 7.73
N VAL A 159 1.57 10.76 7.20
CA VAL A 159 3.01 10.75 7.49
C VAL A 159 3.28 11.03 8.96
N THR A 160 2.49 11.91 9.59
CA THR A 160 2.58 12.19 11.03
C THR A 160 2.17 10.95 11.84
N GLU A 161 1.04 10.32 11.50
CA GLU A 161 0.59 9.07 12.14
C GLU A 161 1.63 7.94 11.97
N LEU A 162 2.21 7.80 10.78
CA LEU A 162 3.28 6.83 10.48
C LEU A 162 4.55 7.08 11.31
N THR A 163 4.89 8.35 11.53
CA THR A 163 6.06 8.73 12.35
C THR A 163 5.85 8.33 13.81
N GLU A 164 4.66 8.60 14.36
CA GLU A 164 4.32 8.19 15.73
C GLU A 164 4.22 6.67 15.87
N PHE A 165 3.70 5.97 14.85
CA PHE A 165 3.73 4.52 14.78
C PHE A 165 5.17 3.98 14.77
N ALA A 166 6.06 4.52 13.92
CA ALA A 166 7.45 4.09 13.84
C ALA A 166 8.18 4.21 15.17
N LYS A 167 8.00 5.33 15.89
CA LYS A 167 8.56 5.51 17.25
C LYS A 167 8.05 4.48 18.25
N ALA A 168 6.83 3.98 18.06
CA ALA A 168 6.24 2.96 18.91
C ALA A 168 6.68 1.52 18.55
N VAL A 169 7.37 1.31 17.41
CA VAL A 169 7.94 0.01 17.06
C VAL A 169 9.14 -0.30 17.98
N PRO A 170 9.14 -1.44 18.69
CA PRO A 170 10.26 -1.81 19.58
C PRO A 170 11.60 -1.81 18.84
N GLY A 171 12.60 -1.12 19.39
CA GLY A 171 13.94 -0.99 18.83
C GLY A 171 14.16 0.22 17.90
N PHE A 172 13.10 0.82 17.34
CA PHE A 172 13.25 1.92 16.38
C PHE A 172 13.89 3.18 17.00
N GLN A 173 13.41 3.59 18.18
CA GLN A 173 13.95 4.78 18.88
C GLN A 173 15.40 4.60 19.39
N SER A 174 15.91 3.36 19.39
CA SER A 174 17.28 3.05 19.77
C SER A 174 18.28 3.23 18.61
N LEU A 175 17.80 3.42 17.38
CA LEU A 175 18.63 3.72 16.22
C LEU A 175 19.18 5.16 16.27
N ASP A 176 20.22 5.43 15.48
CA ASP A 176 20.71 6.80 15.27
C ASP A 176 19.58 7.71 14.75
N LEU A 177 19.58 8.98 15.19
CA LEU A 177 18.53 9.92 14.79
C LEU A 177 18.51 10.17 13.27
N ASN A 178 19.67 10.18 12.61
CA ASN A 178 19.74 10.33 11.16
C ASN A 178 19.19 9.09 10.44
N ASP A 179 19.42 7.91 11.02
CA ASP A 179 18.85 6.66 10.48
C ASP A 179 17.33 6.65 10.63
N GLN A 180 16.79 7.05 11.80
CA GLN A 180 15.33 7.19 11.99
C GLN A 180 14.71 8.12 10.94
N VAL A 181 15.33 9.28 10.69
CA VAL A 181 14.89 10.24 9.66
C VAL A 181 14.99 9.63 8.25
N THR A 182 16.09 8.93 7.96
CA THR A 182 16.34 8.30 6.65
C THR A 182 15.33 7.19 6.36
N LEU A 183 15.05 6.34 7.34
CA LEU A 183 14.06 5.27 7.25
C LEU A 183 12.67 5.82 6.94
N LEU A 184 12.24 6.86 7.67
CA LEU A 184 10.97 7.52 7.41
C LEU A 184 10.96 8.19 6.03
N LYS A 185 12.01 8.94 5.68
CA LYS A 185 12.12 9.63 4.37
C LYS A 185 11.88 8.71 3.18
N TYR A 186 12.43 7.49 3.21
CA TYR A 186 12.29 6.55 2.09
C TYR A 186 11.15 5.55 2.25
N GLY A 187 10.71 5.24 3.48
CA GLY A 187 9.69 4.23 3.75
C GLY A 187 8.25 4.75 3.83
N VAL A 188 8.04 6.04 4.11
CA VAL A 188 6.69 6.56 4.40
C VAL A 188 5.69 6.41 3.26
N TYR A 189 6.09 6.61 2.00
CA TYR A 189 5.15 6.48 0.88
C TYR A 189 4.83 5.02 0.54
N GLU A 190 5.77 4.09 0.74
CA GLU A 190 5.50 2.65 0.62
C GLU A 190 4.47 2.21 1.69
N ALA A 191 4.64 2.68 2.92
CA ALA A 191 3.70 2.45 4.01
C ALA A 191 2.34 3.13 3.77
N LEU A 192 2.35 4.39 3.31
CA LEU A 192 1.13 5.14 3.01
C LEU A 192 0.29 4.43 1.94
N PHE A 193 0.88 3.96 0.84
CA PHE A 193 0.13 3.24 -0.19
C PHE A 193 -0.38 1.87 0.27
N THR A 194 0.34 1.24 1.20
CA THR A 194 -0.14 0.02 1.88
C THR A 194 -1.40 0.30 2.70
N LEU A 195 -1.39 1.37 3.51
CA LEU A 195 -2.55 1.79 4.30
C LEU A 195 -3.71 2.27 3.44
N LEU A 196 -3.41 3.01 2.36
CA LEU A 196 -4.39 3.52 1.41
C LEU A 196 -5.19 2.40 0.75
N ALA A 197 -4.55 1.26 0.47
CA ALA A 197 -5.24 0.09 -0.08
C ALA A 197 -6.38 -0.40 0.82
N SER A 198 -6.27 -0.27 2.14
CA SER A 198 -7.33 -0.63 3.10
C SER A 198 -8.57 0.26 2.98
N CYS A 199 -8.42 1.48 2.48
CA CYS A 199 -9.48 2.45 2.26
C CYS A 199 -10.11 2.36 0.85
N MET A 200 -9.67 1.41 0.01
CA MET A 200 -10.09 1.27 -1.38
C MET A 200 -10.91 0.00 -1.62
N ASN A 201 -11.88 0.10 -2.53
CA ASN A 201 -12.47 -1.02 -3.23
C ASN A 201 -12.31 -0.84 -4.75
N LYS A 202 -12.94 -1.71 -5.55
CA LYS A 202 -12.86 -1.63 -7.02
C LYS A 202 -13.50 -0.36 -7.60
N ASP A 203 -14.43 0.25 -6.85
CA ASP A 203 -15.32 1.33 -7.29
C ASP A 203 -14.87 2.72 -6.79
N GLY A 204 -13.99 2.79 -5.77
CA GLY A 204 -13.55 4.07 -5.21
C GLY A 204 -12.78 3.98 -3.89
N LEU A 205 -12.57 5.16 -3.30
CA LEU A 205 -11.70 5.41 -2.15
C LEU A 205 -12.46 6.16 -1.04
N LEU A 206 -12.32 5.70 0.20
CA LEU A 206 -12.74 6.46 1.37
C LEU A 206 -11.82 7.65 1.64
N VAL A 207 -12.42 8.79 1.97
CA VAL A 207 -11.74 10.05 2.30
C VAL A 207 -12.33 10.67 3.58
N ALA A 208 -11.71 11.74 4.08
CA ALA A 208 -12.18 12.49 5.26
C ALA A 208 -12.52 11.58 6.45
N ARG A 209 -11.60 10.66 6.80
CA ARG A 209 -11.74 9.67 7.88
C ARG A 209 -13.02 8.82 7.77
N GLY A 210 -13.43 8.50 6.54
CA GLY A 210 -14.60 7.69 6.24
C GLY A 210 -15.90 8.48 6.11
N GLY A 211 -15.85 9.81 6.20
CA GLY A 211 -16.99 10.70 5.98
C GLY A 211 -17.35 10.87 4.50
N GLY A 212 -16.42 10.60 3.59
CA GLY A 212 -16.63 10.68 2.13
C GLY A 212 -16.16 9.44 1.38
N PHE A 213 -16.71 9.22 0.20
CA PHE A 213 -16.28 8.17 -0.73
C PHE A 213 -16.19 8.75 -2.14
N ILE A 214 -14.97 8.83 -2.67
CA ILE A 214 -14.72 9.32 -4.03
C ILE A 214 -14.71 8.13 -4.98
N THR A 215 -15.54 8.18 -6.02
CA THR A 215 -15.59 7.12 -7.03
C THR A 215 -14.33 7.13 -7.90
N ARG A 216 -13.89 5.93 -8.30
CA ARG A 216 -12.74 5.74 -9.18
C ARG A 216 -12.98 6.34 -10.56
N GLU A 217 -14.20 6.23 -11.10
CA GLU A 217 -14.52 6.81 -12.40
C GLU A 217 -14.48 8.33 -12.38
N PHE A 218 -14.91 8.98 -11.28
CA PHE A 218 -14.73 10.42 -11.13
C PHE A 218 -13.25 10.82 -11.13
N LEU A 219 -12.42 10.13 -10.36
CA LEU A 219 -10.97 10.39 -10.34
C LEU A 219 -10.32 10.23 -11.73
N LYS A 220 -10.77 9.24 -12.51
CA LYS A 220 -10.31 9.04 -13.90
C LYS A 220 -10.85 10.10 -14.87
N SER A 221 -11.96 10.75 -14.56
CA SER A 221 -12.58 11.78 -15.41
C SER A 221 -11.90 13.15 -15.33
N LEU A 222 -11.01 13.35 -14.35
CA LEU A 222 -10.25 14.59 -14.19
C LEU A 222 -9.31 14.83 -15.37
N ARG A 223 -8.82 16.06 -15.54
CA ARG A 223 -7.80 16.32 -16.57
C ARG A 223 -6.46 15.68 -16.19
N ARG A 224 -5.63 15.44 -17.21
CA ARG A 224 -4.21 15.14 -16.97
C ARG A 224 -3.48 16.33 -16.36
N PRO A 225 -2.51 16.09 -15.46
CA PRO A 225 -2.02 14.77 -15.00
C PRO A 225 -2.80 14.16 -13.81
N PHE A 226 -3.86 14.81 -13.30
CA PHE A 226 -4.58 14.36 -12.10
C PHE A 226 -5.31 13.02 -12.29
N SER A 227 -5.85 12.75 -13.48
CA SER A 227 -6.49 11.46 -13.81
C SER A 227 -5.59 10.24 -13.60
N ASP A 228 -4.28 10.43 -13.82
CA ASP A 228 -3.31 9.34 -13.87
C ASP A 228 -2.72 9.08 -12.47
N MET A 229 -2.99 9.96 -11.50
CA MET A 229 -2.42 9.91 -10.14
C MET A 229 -2.85 8.68 -9.36
N MET A 230 -4.15 8.37 -9.34
CA MET A 230 -4.76 7.40 -8.43
C MET A 230 -4.93 6.01 -9.04
N GLU A 231 -5.00 5.90 -10.36
CA GLU A 231 -5.26 4.65 -11.05
C GLU A 231 -4.23 3.54 -10.75
N PRO A 232 -2.90 3.80 -10.73
CA PRO A 232 -1.91 2.79 -10.31
C PRO A 232 -2.13 2.30 -8.86
N LYS A 233 -2.61 3.17 -7.97
CA LYS A 233 -2.86 2.86 -6.56
C LYS A 233 -4.10 1.96 -6.42
N PHE A 234 -5.14 2.20 -7.23
CA PHE A 234 -6.29 1.29 -7.31
C PHE A 234 -5.90 -0.10 -7.84
N GLN A 235 -5.03 -0.16 -8.85
CA GLN A 235 -4.54 -1.42 -9.39
C GLN A 235 -3.71 -2.20 -8.36
N PHE A 236 -2.82 -1.52 -7.66
CA PHE A 236 -2.09 -2.09 -6.53
C PHE A 236 -3.05 -2.57 -5.44
N ALA A 237 -3.96 -1.72 -4.97
CA ALA A 237 -4.90 -2.01 -3.90
C ALA A 237 -5.80 -3.21 -4.22
N THR A 238 -6.23 -3.36 -5.48
CA THR A 238 -7.02 -4.52 -5.92
C THR A 238 -6.23 -5.82 -5.74
N ARG A 239 -4.97 -5.85 -6.18
CA ARG A 239 -4.10 -7.02 -6.01
C ARG A 239 -3.73 -7.25 -4.55
N PHE A 240 -3.42 -6.20 -3.80
CA PHE A 240 -3.01 -6.26 -2.41
C PHE A 240 -4.15 -6.71 -1.49
N ASN A 241 -5.37 -6.19 -1.68
CA ASN A 241 -6.54 -6.59 -0.91
C ASN A 241 -6.97 -8.04 -1.15
N SER A 242 -6.61 -8.64 -2.30
CA SER A 242 -6.83 -10.07 -2.56
C SER A 242 -5.99 -11.01 -1.69
N LEU A 243 -5.02 -10.46 -0.94
CA LEU A 243 -4.26 -11.19 0.08
C LEU A 243 -5.03 -11.31 1.40
N GLU A 244 -6.18 -10.64 1.54
CA GLU A 244 -7.09 -10.73 2.70
C GLU A 244 -6.44 -10.50 4.07
N LEU A 245 -5.35 -9.73 4.10
CA LEU A 245 -4.65 -9.34 5.33
C LEU A 245 -5.56 -8.59 6.30
N ASP A 246 -5.42 -8.81 7.59
CA ASP A 246 -6.07 -8.04 8.64
C ASP A 246 -5.17 -6.91 9.19
N ASP A 247 -5.66 -6.16 10.17
CA ASP A 247 -4.90 -5.06 10.77
C ASP A 247 -3.65 -5.51 11.54
N SER A 248 -3.63 -6.74 12.07
CA SER A 248 -2.46 -7.29 12.76
C SER A 248 -1.35 -7.68 11.80
N ASP A 249 -1.70 -8.23 10.64
CA ASP A 249 -0.76 -8.50 9.55
C ASP A 249 -0.17 -7.20 8.99
N LEU A 250 -1.03 -6.19 8.77
CA LEU A 250 -0.64 -4.89 8.25
C LEU A 250 0.29 -4.14 9.19
N ALA A 251 0.07 -4.21 10.51
CA ALA A 251 0.92 -3.57 11.50
C ALA A 251 2.38 -4.06 11.38
N LEU A 252 2.58 -5.38 11.29
CA LEU A 252 3.90 -5.98 11.10
C LEU A 252 4.51 -5.65 9.73
N PHE A 253 3.69 -5.71 8.67
CA PHE A 253 4.16 -5.42 7.32
C PHE A 253 4.61 -3.96 7.15
N VAL A 254 3.84 -3.01 7.69
CA VAL A 254 4.20 -1.58 7.69
C VAL A 254 5.45 -1.34 8.54
N ALA A 255 5.59 -1.98 9.70
CA ALA A 255 6.83 -1.88 10.50
C ALA A 255 8.06 -2.38 9.73
N ALA A 256 7.94 -3.51 9.03
CA ALA A 256 9.01 -4.08 8.22
C ALA A 256 9.38 -3.22 6.99
N ILE A 257 8.41 -2.49 6.40
CA ILE A 257 8.65 -1.52 5.33
C ILE A 257 9.46 -0.32 5.84
N ILE A 258 9.09 0.23 6.99
CA ILE A 258 9.75 1.40 7.57
C ILE A 258 11.18 1.05 7.96
N CYS A 259 11.39 -0.09 8.63
CA CYS A 259 12.70 -0.52 9.12
C CYS A 259 13.47 -1.30 8.04
N CYS A 260 13.70 -0.73 6.86
CA CYS A 260 14.40 -1.42 5.77
C CYS A 260 15.89 -1.05 5.72
N GLY A 261 16.80 -2.04 5.73
CA GLY A 261 18.25 -1.81 5.75
C GLY A 261 18.85 -1.30 4.43
N ASP A 262 18.08 -1.34 3.33
CA ASP A 262 18.56 -0.95 2.00
C ASP A 262 18.30 0.53 1.64
N ARG A 263 17.94 1.36 2.62
CA ARG A 263 17.76 2.80 2.39
C ARG A 263 19.11 3.48 2.17
N PRO A 264 19.24 4.35 1.16
CA PRO A 264 20.50 5.04 0.89
C PRO A 264 20.80 6.09 1.97
N GLY A 265 22.04 6.10 2.46
CA GLY A 265 22.52 7.08 3.44
C GLY A 265 22.36 6.67 4.90
N LEU A 266 22.01 5.40 5.18
CA LEU A 266 22.03 4.85 6.54
C LEU A 266 23.47 4.80 7.09
N VAL A 267 23.60 5.10 8.38
CA VAL A 267 24.85 5.13 9.14
C VAL A 267 25.15 3.74 9.70
N ASP A 268 24.20 3.10 10.39
CA ASP A 268 24.35 1.76 10.97
C ASP A 268 23.41 0.74 10.30
N VAL A 269 23.74 0.38 9.05
CA VAL A 269 22.99 -0.62 8.27
C VAL A 269 22.81 -1.95 9.03
N PRO A 270 23.85 -2.55 9.66
CA PRO A 270 23.69 -3.82 10.38
C PRO A 270 22.65 -3.78 11.49
N LEU A 271 22.59 -2.68 12.27
CA LEU A 271 21.61 -2.54 13.35
C LEU A 271 20.18 -2.44 12.80
N VAL A 272 19.99 -1.72 11.69
CA VAL A 272 18.69 -1.62 11.00
C VAL A 272 18.28 -2.97 10.42
N GLU A 273 19.19 -3.71 9.78
CA GLU A 273 18.91 -5.03 9.23
C GLU A 273 18.54 -6.04 10.32
N GLN A 274 19.21 -6.00 11.47
CA GLN A 274 18.87 -6.85 12.61
C GLN A 274 17.45 -6.55 13.15
N LEU A 275 17.09 -5.26 13.23
CA LEU A 275 15.72 -4.87 13.59
C LEU A 275 14.71 -5.37 12.56
N GLN A 276 15.01 -5.20 11.26
CA GLN A 276 14.14 -5.68 10.18
C GLN A 276 13.94 -7.19 10.23
N GLU A 277 15.02 -7.95 10.44
CA GLU A 277 14.99 -9.41 10.47
C GLU A 277 14.05 -9.91 11.57
N SER A 278 14.11 -9.31 12.75
CA SER A 278 13.18 -9.60 13.86
C SER A 278 11.72 -9.35 13.46
N LEU A 279 11.43 -8.21 12.82
CA LEU A 279 10.08 -7.85 12.36
C LEU A 279 9.57 -8.78 11.25
N VAL A 280 10.42 -9.12 10.28
CA VAL A 280 10.10 -10.01 9.16
C VAL A 280 9.87 -11.44 9.65
N GLN A 281 10.66 -11.90 10.62
CA GLN A 281 10.47 -13.21 11.25
C GLN A 281 9.15 -13.25 12.04
N ALA A 282 8.83 -12.20 12.79
CA ALA A 282 7.54 -12.07 13.48
C ALA A 282 6.37 -12.07 12.48
N LEU A 283 6.48 -11.31 11.38
CA LEU A 283 5.49 -11.30 10.28
C LEU A 283 5.29 -12.69 9.70
N ARG A 284 6.36 -13.42 9.40
CA ARG A 284 6.28 -14.78 8.83
C ARG A 284 5.52 -15.73 9.76
N LEU A 285 5.89 -15.76 11.05
CA LEU A 285 5.24 -16.64 12.03
C LEU A 285 3.79 -16.25 12.26
N HIS A 286 3.50 -14.95 12.34
CA HIS A 286 2.14 -14.44 12.49
C HIS A 286 1.24 -14.83 11.32
N LEU A 287 1.71 -14.65 10.08
CA LEU A 287 0.95 -15.04 8.89
C LEU A 287 0.67 -16.54 8.82
N LEU A 288 1.63 -17.39 9.20
CA LEU A 288 1.43 -18.84 9.24
C LEU A 288 0.38 -19.25 10.29
N ALA A 289 0.32 -18.55 11.41
CA ALA A 289 -0.66 -18.80 12.47
C ALA A 289 -2.06 -18.24 12.13
N ASN A 290 -2.12 -17.03 11.56
CA ASN A 290 -3.36 -16.31 11.28
C ASN A 290 -4.02 -16.76 9.97
N HIS A 291 -3.24 -17.25 9.01
CA HIS A 291 -3.71 -17.70 7.69
C HIS A 291 -3.23 -19.13 7.39
N PRO A 292 -3.66 -20.15 8.16
CA PRO A 292 -3.12 -21.52 8.09
C PRO A 292 -3.33 -22.20 6.73
N ASP A 293 -4.32 -21.77 5.96
CA ASP A 293 -4.63 -22.31 4.63
C ASP A 293 -3.75 -21.69 3.51
N GLU A 294 -3.21 -20.49 3.74
CA GLU A 294 -2.47 -19.70 2.74
C GLU A 294 -0.95 -19.88 2.85
N ASN A 295 -0.46 -21.07 2.49
CA ASN A 295 0.95 -21.48 2.59
C ASN A 295 1.96 -20.56 1.85
N PHE A 296 1.51 -19.75 0.91
CA PHE A 296 2.37 -18.85 0.11
C PHE A 296 2.07 -17.36 0.37
N LEU A 297 1.37 -17.02 1.44
CA LEU A 297 1.02 -15.63 1.75
C LEU A 297 2.27 -14.77 1.99
N PHE A 298 3.19 -15.24 2.83
CA PHE A 298 4.44 -14.53 3.12
C PHE A 298 5.28 -14.21 1.86
N PRO A 299 5.63 -15.17 0.98
CA PRO A 299 6.37 -14.84 -0.23
C PRO A 299 5.58 -13.95 -1.20
N ARG A 300 4.25 -14.10 -1.30
CA ARG A 300 3.40 -13.19 -2.08
C ARG A 300 3.40 -11.77 -1.52
N LEU A 301 3.48 -11.62 -0.20
CA LEU A 301 3.55 -10.34 0.47
C LEU A 301 4.91 -9.67 0.27
N LEU A 302 6.02 -10.42 0.35
CA LEU A 302 7.35 -9.88 0.04
C LEU A 302 7.45 -9.37 -1.40
N GLN A 303 6.80 -10.04 -2.36
CA GLN A 303 6.72 -9.55 -3.75
C GLN A 303 6.07 -8.16 -3.84
N LYS A 304 5.20 -7.79 -2.89
CA LYS A 304 4.56 -6.47 -2.87
C LYS A 304 5.50 -5.33 -2.48
N LEU A 305 6.64 -5.62 -1.85
CA LEU A 305 7.65 -4.59 -1.56
C LEU A 305 8.24 -4.02 -2.86
N ALA A 306 8.48 -4.87 -3.87
CA ALA A 306 8.95 -4.42 -5.17
C ALA A 306 7.89 -3.58 -5.90
N ASP A 307 6.63 -4.06 -5.91
CA ASP A 307 5.49 -3.31 -6.47
C ASP A 307 5.35 -1.92 -5.82
N LEU A 308 5.56 -1.81 -4.50
CA LEU A 308 5.49 -0.54 -3.77
C LEU A 308 6.61 0.43 -4.16
N ARG A 309 7.84 -0.05 -4.31
CA ARG A 309 8.98 0.79 -4.74
C ARG A 309 8.77 1.39 -6.13
N GLU A 310 8.26 0.58 -7.04
CA GLU A 310 7.87 1.04 -8.38
C GLU A 310 6.76 2.10 -8.28
N LEU A 311 5.71 1.82 -7.51
CA LEU A 311 4.58 2.74 -7.32
C LEU A 311 4.98 4.09 -6.71
N VAL A 312 5.94 4.10 -5.77
CA VAL A 312 6.53 5.33 -5.20
C VAL A 312 7.32 6.11 -6.24
N THR A 313 8.09 5.41 -7.08
CA THR A 313 8.86 6.04 -8.16
C THR A 313 7.94 6.71 -9.18
N GLU A 314 6.90 6.01 -9.63
CA GLU A 314 5.88 6.55 -10.53
C GLU A 314 5.13 7.74 -9.92
N HIS A 315 4.76 7.64 -8.63
CA HIS A 315 4.10 8.74 -7.94
C HIS A 315 4.98 9.99 -7.87
N ALA A 316 6.26 9.84 -7.56
CA ALA A 316 7.20 10.98 -7.51
C ALA A 316 7.32 11.68 -8.88
N GLN A 317 7.34 10.92 -9.97
CA GLN A 317 7.35 11.46 -11.33
C GLN A 317 6.08 12.25 -11.65
N LEU A 318 4.90 11.71 -11.32
CA LEU A 318 3.62 12.39 -11.54
C LEU A 318 3.49 13.65 -10.68
N VAL A 319 3.96 13.63 -9.43
CA VAL A 319 3.99 14.83 -8.58
C VAL A 319 4.91 15.90 -9.16
N GLN A 320 6.05 15.50 -9.74
CA GLN A 320 6.95 16.43 -10.41
C GLN A 320 6.31 17.03 -11.67
N GLU A 321 5.60 16.23 -12.47
CA GLU A 321 4.85 16.69 -13.64
C GLU A 321 3.77 17.71 -13.25
N ILE A 322 3.01 17.45 -12.17
CA ILE A 322 2.01 18.39 -11.63
C ILE A 322 2.66 19.71 -11.29
N LYS A 323 3.77 19.71 -10.52
CA LYS A 323 4.49 20.94 -10.15
C LYS A 323 4.88 21.75 -11.38
N THR A 324 5.48 21.11 -12.38
CA THR A 324 5.89 21.81 -13.61
C THR A 324 4.70 22.35 -14.43
N THR A 325 3.56 21.67 -14.39
CA THR A 325 2.36 22.06 -15.14
C THR A 325 1.60 23.19 -14.45
N GLU A 326 1.55 23.19 -13.11
CA GLU A 326 0.95 24.28 -12.34
C GLU A 326 1.79 25.56 -12.42
N ASP A 327 3.13 25.44 -12.37
CA ASP A 327 4.05 26.59 -12.52
C ASP A 327 3.99 27.24 -13.91
N THR A 328 3.63 26.48 -14.95
CA THR A 328 3.50 27.00 -16.34
C THR A 328 2.10 27.51 -16.67
N SER A 329 1.12 27.27 -15.78
CA SER A 329 -0.29 27.67 -15.96
C SER A 329 -0.66 28.95 -15.19
N LEU A 330 0.29 29.52 -14.43
CA LEU A 330 0.21 30.81 -13.71
C LEU A 330 1.03 31.89 -14.43
#